data_AF-A0A9E4A8X6-F1
#
_entry.id   AF-A0A9E4A8X6-F1
#
_cell.length_a   1.000
_cell.length_b   1.000
_cell.length_c   1.000
_cell.angle_alpha   90.00
_cell.angle_beta   90.00
_cell.angle_gamma   90.00
#
_symmetry.space_group_name_H-M   'P 1'
#
loop_
_entity.id
_entity.type
_entity.pdbx_description
1 polymer ?
#
loop_
_entity_poly.entity_id
_entity_poly.type
_entity_poly.pdbx_seq_one_letter_code
_entity_poly.pdbx_strand_id
1 'polypeptide(L)'
;MGSWRVWVGLGLALLLGGCGGDLDLDAFGIPEGSREPGREACAERSPLRRALFGDLHVHTALSTDAWSNDLAARPGDAYAYAFGEAIRLPPNDPQGRGTREVRIERPLDFAAVTDHAEFLGERLLCGDPESEVYDTRTCQAIRAITGPFDSPIVAKKWDPHSRREPEVCGPYGERCARAAESGWGEIVAAAEQWYDRGPACSRTTLIGYEYSSFRMGSNHHRNVIFRGSVVPGRPISFLEAKREWHLWEWLRETCIDSGTGCDALAIPHNSNISNGRMFAVDYPGAWGESAQAARAELRAALEPVFEVMQHKGDSECRRGLSTILGSDDEWCDFEKFENATFRRLGDEPPGECWDGPFADWIWHDGPDCLSHR
;
A
#
# COMPACT_ATOMS: atom_id res chain seq x y z
N MET A 1 -34.08 -38.54 -50.59
CA MET A 1 -33.51 -37.23 -50.20
C MET A 1 -33.98 -36.94 -48.78
N GLY A 2 -33.05 -36.72 -47.84
CA GLY A 2 -33.35 -36.36 -46.45
C GLY A 2 -32.72 -37.30 -45.43
N SER A 3 -31.41 -37.18 -45.19
CA SER A 3 -30.78 -37.68 -43.96
C SER A 3 -30.79 -36.56 -42.93
N TRP A 4 -31.47 -36.76 -41.80
CA TRP A 4 -31.36 -35.90 -40.63
C TRP A 4 -30.34 -36.54 -39.69
N ARG A 5 -29.15 -35.94 -39.59
CA ARG A 5 -28.17 -36.24 -38.54
C ARG A 5 -28.44 -35.30 -37.37
N VAL A 6 -28.89 -35.85 -36.25
CA VAL A 6 -28.96 -35.15 -34.97
C VAL A 6 -27.54 -35.02 -34.44
N TRP A 7 -27.04 -33.80 -34.35
CA TRP A 7 -25.81 -33.48 -33.63
C TRP A 7 -26.15 -33.32 -32.15
N VAL A 8 -25.76 -34.29 -31.33
CA VAL A 8 -25.70 -34.09 -29.87
C VAL A 8 -24.36 -33.43 -29.58
N GLY A 9 -24.36 -32.10 -29.47
CA GLY A 9 -23.22 -31.35 -28.96
C GLY A 9 -23.08 -31.61 -27.46
N LEU A 10 -22.10 -32.42 -27.06
CA LEU A 10 -21.61 -32.42 -25.70
C LEU A 10 -20.79 -31.13 -25.49
N GLY A 11 -21.46 -30.08 -25.02
CA GLY A 11 -20.79 -28.93 -24.45
C GLY A 11 -20.12 -29.35 -23.14
N LEU A 12 -18.81 -29.59 -23.19
CA LEU A 12 -17.99 -29.72 -21.99
C LEU A 12 -17.87 -28.31 -21.39
N ALA A 13 -18.74 -27.98 -20.44
CA ALA A 13 -18.54 -26.84 -19.57
C ALA A 13 -17.34 -27.16 -18.66
N LEU A 14 -16.17 -26.63 -19.01
CA LEU A 14 -15.01 -26.56 -18.13
C LEU A 14 -15.35 -25.60 -16.99
N LEU A 15 -15.90 -26.14 -15.91
CA LEU A 15 -15.98 -25.48 -14.61
C LEU A 15 -14.55 -25.37 -14.07
N LEU A 16 -13.88 -24.25 -14.35
CA LEU A 16 -12.71 -23.83 -13.60
C LEU A 16 -13.17 -23.43 -12.19
N GLY A 17 -13.22 -24.41 -11.30
CA GLY A 17 -13.36 -24.19 -9.86
C GLY A 17 -12.07 -23.59 -9.31
N GLY A 18 -11.93 -22.27 -9.41
CA GLY A 18 -10.96 -21.51 -8.63
C GLY A 18 -11.55 -21.25 -7.24
N CYS A 19 -10.97 -21.86 -6.20
CA CYS A 19 -11.23 -21.44 -4.82
C CYS A 19 -10.49 -20.13 -4.54
N GLY A 20 -11.04 -19.02 -5.00
CA GLY A 20 -10.79 -17.68 -4.49
C GLY A 20 -12.15 -17.08 -4.21
N GLY A 21 -12.37 -16.48 -3.04
CA GLY A 21 -13.61 -15.72 -2.85
C GLY A 21 -13.66 -14.67 -3.95
N ASP A 22 -14.72 -14.69 -4.75
CA ASP A 22 -14.95 -13.69 -5.80
C ASP A 22 -14.81 -12.33 -5.14
N LEU A 23 -13.75 -11.60 -5.49
CA LEU A 23 -13.62 -10.20 -5.13
C LEU A 23 -14.86 -9.52 -5.68
N ASP A 24 -15.59 -8.81 -4.83
CA ASP A 24 -16.72 -8.00 -5.26
C ASP A 24 -16.17 -6.84 -6.08
N LEU A 25 -16.00 -7.06 -7.38
CA LEU A 25 -15.42 -6.09 -8.30
C LEU A 25 -16.26 -4.81 -8.38
N ASP A 26 -17.56 -4.87 -8.06
CA ASP A 26 -18.41 -3.68 -8.01
C ASP A 26 -18.04 -2.81 -6.80
N ALA A 27 -17.74 -3.42 -5.64
CA ALA A 27 -17.35 -2.70 -4.43
C ALA A 27 -15.96 -2.01 -4.51
N PHE A 28 -15.11 -2.45 -5.44
CA PHE A 28 -13.78 -1.89 -5.70
C PHE A 28 -13.66 -1.28 -7.11
N GLY A 29 -14.78 -1.13 -7.83
CA GLY A 29 -14.82 -0.58 -9.17
C GLY A 29 -14.66 0.93 -9.20
N ILE A 30 -14.50 1.49 -10.41
CA ILE A 30 -14.60 2.93 -10.63
C ILE A 30 -16.07 3.34 -10.51
N PRO A 31 -16.43 4.34 -9.67
CA PRO A 31 -17.82 4.76 -9.54
C PRO A 31 -18.40 5.25 -10.87
N GLU A 32 -19.66 4.89 -11.15
CA GLU A 32 -20.33 5.31 -12.39
C GLU A 32 -20.35 6.83 -12.54
N GLY A 33 -20.01 7.30 -13.74
CA GLY A 33 -20.01 8.74 -14.05
C GLY A 33 -18.78 9.50 -13.55
N SER A 34 -17.79 8.82 -12.94
CA SER A 34 -16.49 9.41 -12.62
C SER A 34 -15.85 10.05 -13.84
N ARG A 35 -15.41 11.31 -13.70
CA ARG A 35 -14.77 12.08 -14.76
C ARG A 35 -13.74 13.02 -14.16
N GLU A 36 -12.61 13.15 -14.83
CA GLU A 36 -11.60 14.15 -14.51
C GLU A 36 -12.21 15.56 -14.61
N PRO A 37 -12.10 16.39 -13.56
CA PRO A 37 -12.41 17.80 -13.69
C PRO A 37 -11.42 18.45 -14.68
N GLY A 38 -11.91 19.43 -15.43
CA GLY A 38 -11.07 20.20 -16.35
C GLY A 38 -9.91 20.88 -15.61
N ARG A 39 -8.74 20.93 -16.26
CA ARG A 39 -7.60 21.74 -15.80
C ARG A 39 -7.07 22.58 -16.94
N GLU A 40 -6.59 23.77 -16.62
CA GLU A 40 -5.94 24.62 -17.60
C GLU A 40 -4.54 24.12 -17.93
N ALA A 41 -4.08 24.46 -19.13
CA ALA A 41 -2.70 24.24 -19.51
C ALA A 41 -1.76 25.09 -18.63
N CYS A 42 -0.71 24.47 -18.08
CA CYS A 42 0.35 25.24 -17.44
C CYS A 42 0.91 26.29 -18.40
N ALA A 43 0.97 27.54 -17.93
CA ALA A 43 1.48 28.69 -18.67
C ALA A 43 2.98 28.54 -18.95
N GLU A 44 3.72 28.01 -17.98
CA GLU A 44 5.13 27.68 -18.16
C GLU A 44 5.29 26.21 -18.57
N ARG A 45 5.97 25.98 -19.69
CA ARG A 45 6.33 24.65 -20.18
C ARG A 45 7.78 24.66 -20.65
N SER A 46 8.61 23.82 -20.04
CA SER A 46 9.98 23.61 -20.48
C SER A 46 10.04 22.44 -21.48
N PRO A 47 10.59 22.63 -22.71
CA PRO A 47 10.79 21.53 -23.65
C PRO A 47 11.79 20.48 -23.13
N LEU A 48 12.63 20.84 -22.15
CA LEU A 48 13.60 19.95 -21.52
C LEU A 48 13.06 19.28 -20.24
N ARG A 49 11.74 19.39 -19.98
CA ARG A 49 11.10 19.02 -18.71
C ARG A 49 11.59 19.89 -17.55
N ARG A 50 10.97 19.72 -16.39
CA ARG A 50 11.27 20.43 -15.14
C ARG A 50 11.51 19.37 -14.06
N ALA A 51 12.59 19.53 -13.29
CA ALA A 51 12.79 18.71 -12.10
C ALA A 51 11.80 19.18 -11.03
N LEU A 52 11.06 18.24 -10.46
CA LEU A 52 10.08 18.48 -9.40
C LEU A 52 10.51 17.69 -8.16
N PHE A 53 10.26 18.26 -6.98
CA PHE A 53 10.56 17.66 -5.69
C PHE A 53 9.26 17.46 -4.92
N GLY A 54 9.03 16.25 -4.43
CA GLY A 54 7.79 15.90 -3.77
C GLY A 54 7.90 14.64 -2.96
N ASP A 55 6.80 14.27 -2.30
CA ASP A 55 6.71 13.13 -1.40
C ASP A 55 5.52 12.24 -1.81
N LEU A 56 5.75 10.95 -1.96
CA LEU A 56 4.73 9.97 -2.37
C LEU A 56 4.39 8.97 -1.26
N HIS A 57 4.89 9.20 -0.04
CA HIS A 57 4.76 8.26 1.06
C HIS A 57 4.48 9.01 2.38
N VAL A 58 3.22 9.43 2.55
CA VAL A 58 2.79 10.24 3.70
C VAL A 58 1.58 9.62 4.38
N HIS A 59 1.73 9.32 5.67
CA HIS A 59 0.64 8.82 6.52
C HIS A 59 0.05 9.93 7.39
N THR A 60 -1.24 9.82 7.66
CA THR A 60 -2.02 10.75 8.48
C THR A 60 -2.70 9.99 9.62
N ALA A 61 -3.49 10.69 10.44
CA ALA A 61 -4.27 10.07 11.51
C ALA A 61 -5.29 9.03 11.03
N LEU A 62 -5.52 8.91 9.72
CA LEU A 62 -6.30 7.83 9.10
C LEU A 62 -5.57 6.48 9.11
N SER A 63 -4.23 6.49 9.19
CA SER A 63 -3.43 5.28 9.39
C SER A 63 -3.17 5.00 10.88
N THR A 64 -3.08 3.72 11.21
CA THR A 64 -2.80 3.29 12.59
C THR A 64 -1.36 3.60 13.02
N ASP A 65 -0.40 3.58 12.11
CA ASP A 65 1.02 3.85 12.40
C ASP A 65 1.31 5.34 12.67
N ALA A 66 0.63 6.26 11.99
CA ALA A 66 0.68 7.68 12.35
C ALA A 66 -0.10 7.95 13.65
N TRP A 67 -1.32 7.42 13.77
CA TRP A 67 -2.16 7.66 14.94
C TRP A 67 -1.56 7.09 16.25
N SER A 68 -0.92 5.92 16.19
CA SER A 68 -0.22 5.33 17.36
C SER A 68 0.98 6.16 17.83
N ASN A 69 1.47 7.10 17.00
CA ASN A 69 2.46 8.10 17.38
C ASN A 69 1.80 9.43 17.80
N ASP A 70 0.55 9.40 18.25
CA ASP A 70 -0.24 10.53 18.72
C ASP A 70 -0.53 11.58 17.63
N LEU A 71 -0.35 11.25 16.34
CA LEU A 71 -0.65 12.18 15.25
C LEU A 71 -2.17 12.37 15.08
N ALA A 72 -2.62 13.62 15.13
CA ALA A 72 -4.02 14.00 14.87
C ALA A 72 -4.24 14.62 13.48
N ALA A 73 -3.18 14.94 12.76
CA ALA A 73 -3.24 15.59 11.44
C ALA A 73 -3.97 14.71 10.41
N ARG A 74 -4.82 15.32 9.60
CA ARG A 74 -5.63 14.70 8.54
C ARG A 74 -5.02 14.96 7.14
N PRO A 75 -5.51 14.34 6.06
CA PRO A 75 -4.98 14.55 4.71
C PRO A 75 -4.88 16.02 4.27
N GLY A 76 -5.87 16.84 4.63
CA GLY A 76 -5.82 18.28 4.36
C GLY A 76 -4.65 19.00 5.05
N ASP A 77 -4.33 18.64 6.30
CA ASP A 77 -3.21 19.20 7.05
C ASP A 77 -1.86 18.78 6.44
N ALA A 78 -1.77 17.54 5.96
CA ALA A 78 -0.57 17.03 5.29
C ALA A 78 -0.29 17.79 3.98
N TYR A 79 -1.30 18.02 3.15
CA TYR A 79 -1.15 18.86 1.95
C TYR A 79 -0.87 20.32 2.29
N ALA A 80 -1.51 20.88 3.32
CA ALA A 80 -1.24 22.23 3.79
C ALA A 80 0.25 22.39 4.14
N TYR A 81 0.80 21.45 4.91
CA TYR A 81 2.22 21.41 5.23
C TYR A 81 3.10 21.27 3.98
N ALA A 82 2.79 20.30 3.12
CA ALA A 82 3.55 20.05 1.89
C ALA A 82 3.66 21.32 1.02
N PHE A 83 2.62 22.15 1.01
CA PHE A 83 2.57 23.37 0.20
C PHE A 83 2.85 24.67 0.98
N GLY A 84 3.47 24.57 2.16
CA GLY A 84 4.08 25.70 2.87
C GLY A 84 3.30 26.27 4.05
N GLU A 85 2.13 25.72 4.39
CA GLU A 85 1.43 26.08 5.61
C GLU A 85 2.02 25.37 6.83
N ALA A 86 1.61 25.78 8.04
CA ALA A 86 2.08 25.17 9.27
C ALA A 86 1.22 23.95 9.65
N ILE A 87 1.84 22.94 10.25
CA ILE A 87 1.18 21.76 10.82
C ILE A 87 1.45 21.67 12.31
N ARG A 88 0.50 21.08 13.04
CA ARG A 88 0.64 20.79 14.48
C ARG A 88 0.99 19.32 14.67
N LEU A 89 2.16 19.10 15.27
CA LEU A 89 2.69 17.78 15.59
C LEU A 89 2.55 17.46 17.09
N PRO A 90 2.62 16.16 17.44
CA PRO A 90 2.58 15.71 18.82
C PRO A 90 3.73 16.27 19.68
N PRO A 91 3.59 16.29 21.01
CA PRO A 91 2.48 15.70 21.78
C PRO A 91 1.19 16.51 21.67
N ASN A 92 0.05 15.85 21.86
CA ASN A 92 -1.26 16.49 21.88
C ASN A 92 -1.59 17.15 23.24
N ASP A 93 -2.38 18.23 23.21
CA ASP A 93 -3.00 18.85 24.38
C ASP A 93 -4.19 18.00 24.88
N PRO A 94 -4.81 18.31 26.05
CA PRO A 94 -5.97 17.57 26.55
C PRO A 94 -7.21 17.63 25.64
N GLN A 95 -7.19 18.45 24.58
CA GLN A 95 -8.24 18.53 23.55
C GLN A 95 -7.85 17.73 22.28
N GLY A 96 -6.75 16.98 22.31
CA GLY A 96 -6.29 16.16 21.19
C GLY A 96 -5.60 16.93 20.07
N ARG A 97 -5.09 18.15 20.33
CA ARG A 97 -4.43 18.99 19.31
C ARG A 97 -2.93 19.02 19.51
N GLY A 98 -2.17 18.87 18.43
CA GLY A 98 -0.71 18.94 18.46
C GLY A 98 -0.19 20.26 19.04
N THR A 99 0.80 20.17 19.90
CA THR A 99 1.37 21.33 20.60
C THR A 99 2.59 21.93 19.89
N ARG A 100 3.21 21.18 18.97
CA ARG A 100 4.40 21.62 18.22
C ARG A 100 3.99 22.10 16.84
N GLU A 101 4.12 23.40 16.60
CA GLU A 101 3.88 23.98 15.28
C GLU A 101 5.16 23.97 14.45
N VAL A 102 5.11 23.38 13.25
CA VAL A 102 6.24 23.32 12.31
C VAL A 102 5.79 23.70 10.90
N ARG A 103 6.74 24.14 10.07
CA ARG A 103 6.51 24.51 8.67
C ARG A 103 7.70 24.02 7.84
N ILE A 104 7.42 23.53 6.63
CA ILE A 104 8.48 23.14 5.70
C ILE A 104 9.23 24.39 5.21
N GLU A 105 10.56 24.31 5.10
CA GLU A 105 11.37 25.46 4.66
C GLU A 105 11.07 25.86 3.21
N ARG A 106 10.77 24.86 2.36
CA ARG A 106 10.42 25.04 0.96
C ARG A 106 9.20 24.18 0.62
N PRO A 107 8.12 24.74 0.05
CA PRO A 107 7.00 23.97 -0.46
C PRO A 107 7.44 22.91 -1.48
N LEU A 108 6.79 21.76 -1.44
CA LEU A 108 6.94 20.69 -2.43
C LEU A 108 6.20 21.05 -3.72
N ASP A 109 6.71 20.53 -4.83
CA ASP A 109 6.06 20.62 -6.14
C ASP A 109 4.89 19.64 -6.25
N PHE A 110 5.00 18.48 -5.60
CA PHE A 110 3.94 17.48 -5.52
C PHE A 110 3.90 16.70 -4.21
N ALA A 111 2.74 16.15 -3.88
CA ALA A 111 2.58 15.27 -2.72
C ALA A 111 1.46 14.24 -2.93
N ALA A 112 1.57 13.08 -2.28
CA ALA A 112 0.52 12.09 -2.13
C ALA A 112 0.38 11.68 -0.67
N VAL A 113 -0.86 11.67 -0.16
CA VAL A 113 -1.19 10.99 1.10
C VAL A 113 -1.45 9.53 0.76
N THR A 114 -0.76 8.62 1.43
CA THR A 114 -0.79 7.17 1.17
C THR A 114 -1.08 6.41 2.45
N ASP A 115 -2.20 6.73 3.08
CA ASP A 115 -2.64 5.99 4.26
C ASP A 115 -2.92 4.50 3.93
N HIS A 116 -2.74 3.61 4.92
CA HIS A 116 -2.95 2.16 4.76
C HIS A 116 -4.41 1.88 4.37
N ALA A 117 -4.61 1.08 3.32
CA ALA A 117 -5.93 0.54 2.99
C ALA A 117 -6.39 -0.48 4.02
N GLU A 118 -5.45 -1.23 4.60
CA GLU A 118 -5.69 -2.21 5.65
C GLU A 118 -6.16 -1.52 6.92
N PHE A 119 -7.31 -1.94 7.43
CA PHE A 119 -7.89 -1.45 8.67
C PHE A 119 -8.25 0.05 8.67
N LEU A 120 -8.33 0.72 7.50
CA LEU A 120 -8.79 2.11 7.38
C LEU A 120 -10.17 2.31 8.03
N GLY A 121 -11.10 1.40 7.74
CA GLY A 121 -12.46 1.42 8.29
C GLY A 121 -12.48 1.20 9.80
N GLU A 122 -11.75 0.20 10.29
CA GLU A 122 -11.57 -0.09 11.71
C GLU A 122 -10.98 1.10 12.46
N ARG A 123 -9.94 1.73 11.90
CA ARG A 123 -9.30 2.90 12.49
C ARG A 123 -10.30 4.05 12.65
N LEU A 124 -11.10 4.33 11.62
CA LEU A 124 -12.13 5.36 11.68
C LEU A 124 -13.21 5.03 12.71
N LEU A 125 -13.79 3.83 12.67
CA LEU A 125 -14.84 3.39 13.59
C LEU A 125 -14.37 3.37 15.04
N CYS A 126 -13.15 2.90 15.30
CA CYS A 126 -12.62 2.82 16.65
C CYS A 126 -12.12 4.17 17.17
N GLY A 127 -11.86 5.14 16.28
CA GLY A 127 -11.44 6.49 16.64
C GLY A 127 -12.57 7.46 16.92
N ASP A 128 -13.78 7.15 16.46
CA ASP A 128 -14.95 8.02 16.58
C ASP A 128 -15.74 7.69 17.86
N PRO A 129 -15.80 8.59 18.86
CA PRO A 129 -16.58 8.40 20.09
C PRO A 129 -18.08 8.14 19.86
N GLU A 130 -18.62 8.56 18.71
CA GLU A 130 -20.03 8.39 18.37
C GLU A 130 -20.31 7.05 17.65
N SER A 131 -19.26 6.28 17.32
CA SER A 131 -19.38 4.99 16.66
C SER A 131 -20.00 3.94 17.57
N GLU A 132 -20.94 3.14 17.05
CA GLU A 132 -21.61 2.07 17.79
C GLU A 132 -20.65 0.97 18.30
N VAL A 133 -19.45 0.88 17.71
CA VAL A 133 -18.41 -0.09 18.10
C VAL A 133 -17.30 0.54 18.94
N TYR A 134 -17.39 1.82 19.29
CA TYR A 134 -16.35 2.54 20.02
C TYR A 134 -15.95 1.86 21.34
N ASP A 135 -16.92 1.36 22.10
CA ASP A 135 -16.69 0.72 23.41
C ASP A 135 -16.41 -0.79 23.34
N THR A 136 -16.30 -1.36 22.14
CA THR A 136 -15.87 -2.76 21.99
C THR A 136 -14.46 -2.95 22.51
N ARG A 137 -14.16 -4.16 23.01
CA ARG A 137 -12.81 -4.49 23.51
C ARG A 137 -11.77 -4.31 22.41
N THR A 138 -12.12 -4.66 21.17
CA THR A 138 -11.24 -4.46 20.02
C THR A 138 -10.92 -2.99 19.79
N CYS A 139 -11.92 -2.10 19.79
CA CYS A 139 -11.68 -0.67 19.58
C CYS A 139 -10.93 -0.01 20.75
N GLN A 140 -11.21 -0.42 22.00
CA GLN A 140 -10.43 0.02 23.16
C GLN A 140 -8.97 -0.39 23.03
N ALA A 141 -8.69 -1.62 22.59
CA ALA A 141 -7.33 -2.10 22.38
C ALA A 141 -6.63 -1.39 21.22
N ILE A 142 -7.34 -1.06 20.13
CA ILE A 142 -6.82 -0.21 19.06
C ILE A 142 -6.49 1.19 19.57
N ARG A 143 -7.35 1.79 20.40
CA ARG A 143 -7.10 3.11 21.00
C ARG A 143 -6.04 3.10 22.12
N ALA A 144 -5.64 1.93 22.59
CA ALA A 144 -4.60 1.80 23.61
C ALA A 144 -3.22 1.51 23.00
N ILE A 145 -3.08 1.48 21.67
CA ILE A 145 -1.80 1.19 21.01
C ILE A 145 -0.81 2.32 21.33
N THR A 146 0.25 1.97 22.06
CA THR A 146 1.37 2.85 22.39
C THR A 146 2.64 2.52 21.60
N GLY A 147 2.61 1.47 20.78
CA GLY A 147 3.74 1.03 20.00
C GLY A 147 3.41 -0.10 19.01
N PRO A 148 4.31 -0.39 18.06
CA PRO A 148 4.04 -1.31 16.95
C PRO A 148 3.88 -2.78 17.38
N PHE A 149 4.26 -3.16 18.60
CA PHE A 149 4.14 -4.55 19.12
C PHE A 149 3.03 -4.72 20.17
N ASP A 150 2.46 -3.61 20.68
CA ASP A 150 1.41 -3.63 21.71
C ASP A 150 0.00 -3.71 21.08
N SER A 151 -0.08 -3.74 19.75
CA SER A 151 -1.34 -3.68 19.02
C SER A 151 -1.98 -5.06 18.83
N PRO A 152 -3.29 -5.22 19.11
CA PRO A 152 -4.03 -6.45 18.81
C PRO A 152 -4.07 -6.74 17.29
N ILE A 153 -3.74 -5.75 16.46
CA ILE A 153 -3.70 -5.87 15.00
C ILE A 153 -2.39 -6.52 14.54
N VAL A 154 -1.32 -6.57 15.35
CA VAL A 154 -0.01 -7.13 14.94
C VAL A 154 -0.14 -8.58 14.50
N ALA A 155 -0.80 -9.40 15.31
CA ALA A 155 -1.06 -10.80 14.96
C ALA A 155 -1.84 -10.91 13.64
N LYS A 156 -2.80 -10.00 13.40
CA LYS A 156 -3.55 -9.93 12.15
C LYS A 156 -2.72 -9.46 10.95
N LYS A 157 -1.68 -8.63 11.16
CA LYS A 157 -0.76 -8.20 10.08
C LYS A 157 0.15 -9.34 9.63
N TRP A 158 0.54 -10.22 10.57
CA TRP A 158 1.42 -11.35 10.29
C TRP A 158 0.68 -12.53 9.67
N ASP A 159 -0.61 -12.68 9.96
CA ASP A 159 -1.45 -13.76 9.44
C ASP A 159 -1.64 -13.66 7.91
N PRO A 160 -1.15 -14.64 7.11
CA PRO A 160 -1.35 -14.65 5.67
C PRO A 160 -2.83 -14.83 5.27
N HIS A 161 -3.69 -15.21 6.21
CA HIS A 161 -5.13 -15.39 6.01
C HIS A 161 -5.98 -14.37 6.75
N SER A 162 -5.39 -13.23 7.14
CA SER A 162 -6.05 -12.16 7.89
C SER A 162 -7.46 -11.81 7.39
N ARG A 163 -8.33 -11.48 8.35
CA ARG A 163 -9.74 -11.12 8.15
C ARG A 163 -10.13 -9.98 9.06
N ARG A 164 -11.13 -9.22 8.62
CA ARG A 164 -11.77 -8.17 9.43
C ARG A 164 -12.43 -8.76 10.67
N GLU A 165 -12.47 -7.99 11.75
CA GLU A 165 -13.07 -8.39 13.02
C GLU A 165 -14.60 -8.26 12.97
N PRO A 166 -15.40 -9.34 13.11
CA PRO A 166 -16.86 -9.21 13.06
C PRO A 166 -17.45 -8.33 14.17
N GLU A 167 -16.82 -8.29 15.35
CA GLU A 167 -17.24 -7.39 16.44
C GLU A 167 -17.21 -5.91 16.00
N VAL A 168 -16.21 -5.50 15.22
CA VAL A 168 -16.05 -4.12 14.75
C VAL A 168 -16.72 -3.90 13.40
N CYS A 169 -16.53 -4.82 12.46
CA CYS A 169 -16.88 -4.64 11.05
C CYS A 169 -18.23 -5.22 10.64
N GLY A 170 -18.85 -6.02 11.50
CA GLY A 170 -20.07 -6.75 11.19
C GLY A 170 -19.78 -8.12 10.56
N PRO A 171 -20.80 -9.00 10.46
CA PRO A 171 -20.63 -10.38 10.02
C PRO A 171 -20.02 -10.50 8.62
N TYR A 172 -20.22 -9.49 7.76
CA TYR A 172 -19.72 -9.49 6.39
C TYR A 172 -18.73 -8.35 6.13
N GLY A 173 -18.31 -7.64 7.18
CA GLY A 173 -17.37 -6.51 7.06
C GLY A 173 -18.01 -5.20 6.60
N GLU A 174 -19.33 -5.14 6.49
CA GLU A 174 -20.08 -4.04 5.88
C GLU A 174 -19.92 -2.69 6.61
N ARG A 175 -19.66 -2.70 7.93
CA ARG A 175 -19.41 -1.44 8.67
C ARG A 175 -18.06 -0.85 8.32
N CYS A 176 -17.00 -1.67 8.35
CA CYS A 176 -15.65 -1.23 8.00
C CYS A 176 -15.56 -0.88 6.52
N ALA A 177 -16.31 -1.59 5.66
CA ALA A 177 -16.48 -1.25 4.25
C ALA A 177 -16.95 0.20 4.04
N ARG A 178 -18.05 0.61 4.70
CA ARG A 178 -18.57 1.98 4.62
C ARG A 178 -17.64 3.01 5.23
N ALA A 179 -17.02 2.67 6.36
CA ALA A 179 -16.05 3.56 7.00
C ALA A 179 -14.80 3.77 6.13
N ALA A 180 -14.28 2.72 5.50
CA ALA A 180 -13.15 2.81 4.58
C ALA A 180 -13.48 3.64 3.33
N GLU A 181 -14.70 3.52 2.79
CA GLU A 181 -15.19 4.38 1.70
C GLU A 181 -15.21 5.86 2.13
N SER A 182 -15.68 6.16 3.33
CA SER A 182 -15.65 7.52 3.88
C SER A 182 -14.22 8.05 4.05
N GLY A 183 -13.30 7.24 4.57
CA GLY A 183 -11.89 7.62 4.73
C GLY A 183 -11.18 7.83 3.40
N TRP A 184 -11.45 6.96 2.44
CA TRP A 184 -10.95 7.11 1.08
C TRP A 184 -11.47 8.38 0.42
N GLY A 185 -12.76 8.67 0.59
CA GLY A 185 -13.36 9.93 0.14
C GLY A 185 -12.70 11.16 0.76
N GLU A 186 -12.28 11.11 2.03
CA GLU A 186 -11.51 12.18 2.70
C GLU A 186 -10.14 12.40 2.02
N ILE A 187 -9.41 11.32 1.71
CA ILE A 187 -8.12 11.38 1.01
C ILE A 187 -8.28 11.98 -0.39
N VAL A 188 -9.23 11.47 -1.17
CA VAL A 188 -9.55 11.95 -2.53
C VAL A 188 -9.95 13.43 -2.51
N ALA A 189 -10.86 13.81 -1.61
CA ALA A 189 -11.33 15.18 -1.50
C ALA A 189 -10.21 16.15 -1.10
N ALA A 190 -9.33 15.75 -0.18
CA ALA A 190 -8.19 16.57 0.22
C ALA A 190 -7.20 16.76 -0.94
N ALA A 191 -6.89 15.70 -1.70
CA ALA A 191 -6.05 15.81 -2.87
C ALA A 191 -6.66 16.78 -3.89
N GLU A 192 -7.94 16.62 -4.22
CA GLU A 192 -8.66 17.46 -5.17
C GLU A 192 -8.74 18.93 -4.75
N GLN A 193 -8.97 19.20 -3.45
CA GLN A 193 -9.02 20.55 -2.91
C GLN A 193 -7.68 21.28 -3.05
N TRP A 194 -6.58 20.55 -2.87
CA TRP A 194 -5.24 21.13 -2.90
C TRP A 194 -4.61 21.14 -4.31
N TYR A 195 -5.17 20.41 -5.27
CA TYR A 195 -4.68 20.39 -6.65
C TYR A 195 -4.82 21.76 -7.34
N ASP A 196 -3.73 22.30 -7.91
CA ASP A 196 -3.81 23.52 -8.71
C ASP A 196 -4.30 23.21 -10.13
N ARG A 197 -5.56 23.56 -10.41
CA ARG A 197 -6.19 23.41 -11.75
C ARG A 197 -5.94 24.62 -12.66
N GLY A 198 -5.36 25.69 -12.14
CA GLY A 198 -5.08 26.92 -12.87
C GLY A 198 -3.82 26.82 -13.73
N PRO A 199 -3.57 27.83 -14.57
CA PRO A 199 -2.43 27.85 -15.48
C PRO A 199 -1.09 28.06 -14.75
N ALA A 200 -1.10 28.39 -13.46
CA ALA A 200 0.12 28.52 -12.66
C ALA A 200 0.82 27.17 -12.45
N CYS A 201 0.06 26.07 -12.33
CA CYS A 201 0.57 24.74 -12.01
C CYS A 201 1.60 24.78 -10.86
N SER A 202 1.24 25.50 -9.80
CA SER A 202 2.08 25.83 -8.65
C SER A 202 2.25 24.65 -7.68
N ARG A 203 1.30 23.70 -7.69
CA ARG A 203 1.33 22.49 -6.86
C ARG A 203 0.50 21.37 -7.47
N THR A 204 0.98 20.14 -7.32
CA THR A 204 0.31 18.93 -7.81
C THR A 204 0.02 18.00 -6.65
N THR A 205 -1.23 17.65 -6.41
CA THR A 205 -1.56 16.50 -5.55
C THR A 205 -1.74 15.27 -6.41
N LEU A 206 -1.43 14.12 -5.82
CA LEU A 206 -1.70 12.81 -6.39
C LEU A 206 -2.60 12.06 -5.41
N ILE A 207 -3.60 11.38 -5.94
CA ILE A 207 -4.44 10.48 -5.15
C ILE A 207 -3.71 9.14 -5.04
N GLY A 208 -3.60 8.62 -3.84
CA GLY A 208 -2.93 7.35 -3.58
C GLY A 208 -3.27 6.75 -2.23
N TYR A 209 -2.83 5.52 -2.01
CA TYR A 209 -2.96 4.79 -0.75
C TYR A 209 -1.82 3.79 -0.62
N GLU A 210 -1.55 3.32 0.60
CA GLU A 210 -0.62 2.20 0.81
C GLU A 210 -1.42 0.88 0.83
N TYR A 211 -1.02 -0.06 -0.03
CA TYR A 211 -1.37 -1.47 0.09
C TYR A 211 -0.28 -2.14 0.95
N SER A 212 -0.67 -2.79 2.05
CA SER A 212 0.28 -3.16 3.11
C SER A 212 0.16 -4.63 3.49
N SER A 213 1.05 -5.44 2.92
CA SER A 213 1.25 -6.84 3.33
C SER A 213 2.47 -6.96 4.25
N PHE A 214 2.27 -7.34 5.51
CA PHE A 214 3.35 -7.74 6.42
C PHE A 214 3.27 -9.24 6.78
N ARG A 215 2.76 -10.04 5.83
CA ARG A 215 2.54 -11.49 6.01
C ARG A 215 3.83 -12.18 6.44
N MET A 216 3.74 -13.05 7.44
CA MET A 216 4.88 -13.82 7.94
C MET A 216 6.08 -12.96 8.36
N GLY A 217 5.87 -11.70 8.73
CA GLY A 217 6.95 -10.80 9.16
C GLY A 217 7.79 -10.20 8.02
N SER A 218 7.36 -10.33 6.77
CA SER A 218 8.03 -9.76 5.60
C SER A 218 7.27 -8.55 5.07
N ASN A 219 7.95 -7.41 4.95
CA ASN A 219 7.37 -6.24 4.30
C ASN A 219 7.18 -6.46 2.79
N HIS A 220 5.94 -6.33 2.35
CA HIS A 220 5.50 -6.27 0.96
C HIS A 220 4.50 -5.13 0.77
N HIS A 221 4.87 -3.93 1.21
CA HIS A 221 4.03 -2.75 1.07
C HIS A 221 4.25 -2.08 -0.30
N ARG A 222 3.23 -1.38 -0.80
CA ARG A 222 3.30 -0.57 -2.03
C ARG A 222 2.45 0.68 -1.88
N ASN A 223 3.01 1.83 -2.27
CA ASN A 223 2.21 3.03 -2.49
C ASN A 223 1.59 2.98 -3.88
N VAL A 224 0.27 2.88 -3.96
CA VAL A 224 -0.48 2.96 -5.21
C VAL A 224 -0.76 4.42 -5.51
N ILE A 225 -0.32 4.90 -6.67
CA ILE A 225 -0.45 6.30 -7.11
C ILE A 225 -1.26 6.36 -8.39
N PHE A 226 -2.37 7.09 -8.37
CA PHE A 226 -3.26 7.25 -9.51
C PHE A 226 -2.88 8.46 -10.37
N ARG A 227 -3.05 8.32 -11.68
CA ARG A 227 -3.03 9.42 -12.63
C ARG A 227 -4.41 10.07 -12.65
N GLY A 228 -4.51 11.23 -12.00
CA GLY A 228 -5.73 12.04 -12.00
C GLY A 228 -6.67 11.68 -10.84
N SER A 229 -7.95 11.92 -11.06
CA SER A 229 -9.07 11.83 -10.12
C SER A 229 -10.13 10.78 -10.45
N VAL A 230 -10.04 10.10 -11.60
CA VAL A 230 -10.81 8.89 -11.88
C VAL A 230 -10.15 7.72 -11.15
N VAL A 231 -10.67 7.39 -9.97
CA VAL A 231 -10.12 6.37 -9.08
C VAL A 231 -11.21 5.39 -8.60
N PRO A 232 -10.83 4.20 -8.12
CA PRO A 232 -11.75 3.25 -7.49
C PRO A 232 -12.55 3.87 -6.35
N GLY A 233 -13.79 3.40 -6.15
CA GLY A 233 -14.66 3.85 -5.06
C GLY A 233 -14.12 3.48 -3.68
N ARG A 234 -13.21 2.50 -3.63
CA ARG A 234 -12.49 2.09 -2.42
C ARG A 234 -11.13 1.49 -2.77
N PRO A 235 -10.09 1.70 -1.96
CA PRO A 235 -8.81 1.02 -2.16
C PRO A 235 -8.94 -0.48 -1.84
N ILE A 236 -8.33 -1.33 -2.67
CA ILE A 236 -8.18 -2.75 -2.36
C ILE A 236 -7.04 -2.92 -1.35
N SER A 237 -7.24 -3.75 -0.34
CA SER A 237 -6.22 -4.03 0.69
C SER A 237 -5.71 -5.46 0.59
N PHE A 238 -4.66 -5.78 1.34
CA PHE A 238 -4.16 -7.14 1.56
C PHE A 238 -5.23 -8.10 2.08
N LEU A 239 -6.25 -7.61 2.80
CA LEU A 239 -7.34 -8.45 3.29
C LEU A 239 -8.15 -9.09 2.13
N GLU A 240 -8.21 -8.39 1.00
CA GLU A 240 -8.85 -8.81 -0.24
C GLU A 240 -7.84 -9.42 -1.23
N ALA A 241 -6.80 -8.66 -1.58
CA ALA A 241 -5.74 -9.09 -2.47
C ALA A 241 -4.56 -9.61 -1.66
N LYS A 242 -4.59 -10.87 -1.21
CA LYS A 242 -3.55 -11.43 -0.29
C LYS A 242 -2.14 -11.58 -0.90
N ARG A 243 -1.98 -11.22 -2.17
CA ARG A 243 -0.76 -11.39 -2.95
C ARG A 243 -0.56 -10.15 -3.82
N GLU A 244 0.69 -9.73 -3.93
CA GLU A 244 1.10 -8.57 -4.72
C GLU A 244 0.61 -8.64 -6.18
N TRP A 245 0.58 -9.83 -6.78
CA TRP A 245 0.07 -9.95 -8.13
C TRP A 245 -1.44 -9.86 -8.26
N HIS A 246 -2.22 -10.14 -7.20
CA HIS A 246 -3.66 -9.89 -7.22
C HIS A 246 -3.94 -8.37 -7.20
N LEU A 247 -3.11 -7.59 -6.48
CA LEU A 247 -3.15 -6.13 -6.59
C LEU A 247 -2.84 -5.68 -8.03
N TRP A 248 -1.80 -6.26 -8.63
CA TRP A 248 -1.42 -5.92 -10.00
C TRP A 248 -2.49 -6.26 -11.03
N GLU A 249 -3.07 -7.46 -10.96
CA GLU A 249 -4.17 -7.88 -11.82
C GLU A 249 -5.38 -6.95 -11.65
N TRP A 250 -5.74 -6.63 -10.40
CA TRP A 250 -6.85 -5.72 -10.11
C TRP A 250 -6.60 -4.30 -10.65
N LEU A 251 -5.42 -3.72 -10.45
CA LEU A 251 -5.06 -2.41 -11.00
C LEU A 251 -5.14 -2.42 -12.53
N ARG A 252 -4.68 -3.50 -13.16
CA ARG A 252 -4.74 -3.62 -14.61
C ARG A 252 -6.18 -3.72 -15.12
N GLU A 253 -6.98 -4.63 -14.56
CA GLU A 253 -8.34 -4.90 -15.02
C GLU A 253 -9.32 -3.77 -14.67
N THR A 254 -9.26 -3.25 -13.44
CA THR A 254 -10.25 -2.29 -12.91
C THR A 254 -9.91 -0.85 -13.26
N CYS A 255 -8.62 -0.53 -13.43
CA CYS A 255 -8.15 0.83 -13.69
C CYS A 255 -7.68 0.96 -15.15
N ILE A 256 -6.53 0.37 -15.50
CA ILE A 256 -5.81 0.65 -16.76
C ILE A 256 -6.56 0.18 -18.01
N ASP A 257 -7.02 -1.07 -18.01
CA ASP A 257 -7.64 -1.71 -19.18
C ASP A 257 -9.18 -1.51 -19.21
N SER A 258 -9.75 -0.84 -18.20
CA SER A 258 -11.19 -0.66 -18.02
C SER A 258 -11.84 0.32 -19.01
N GLY A 259 -11.05 1.16 -19.69
CA GLY A 259 -11.55 2.23 -20.57
C GLY A 259 -12.21 3.40 -19.82
N THR A 260 -12.16 3.43 -18.49
CA THR A 260 -12.73 4.52 -17.66
C THR A 260 -11.87 5.79 -17.66
N GLY A 261 -10.60 5.68 -18.07
CA GLY A 261 -9.61 6.76 -17.98
C GLY A 261 -8.77 6.72 -16.70
N CYS A 262 -9.03 5.77 -15.80
CA CYS A 262 -8.15 5.49 -14.67
C CYS A 262 -6.79 4.94 -15.15
N ASP A 263 -5.71 5.41 -14.54
CA ASP A 263 -4.37 4.85 -14.73
C ASP A 263 -3.60 4.94 -13.40
N ALA A 264 -2.69 4.01 -13.14
CA ALA A 264 -2.02 3.89 -11.84
C ALA A 264 -0.68 3.16 -11.96
N LEU A 265 0.18 3.39 -10.95
CA LEU A 265 1.35 2.56 -10.67
C LEU A 265 1.40 2.20 -9.19
N ALA A 266 2.19 1.19 -8.86
CA ALA A 266 2.50 0.79 -7.49
C ALA A 266 4.00 0.94 -7.23
N ILE A 267 4.37 1.57 -6.11
CA ILE A 267 5.76 1.81 -5.72
C ILE A 267 6.07 0.91 -4.53
N PRO A 268 6.74 -0.25 -4.71
CA PRO A 268 7.23 -1.02 -3.57
C PRO A 268 8.25 -0.21 -2.78
N HIS A 269 8.23 -0.39 -1.47
CA HIS A 269 9.16 0.27 -0.56
C HIS A 269 9.60 -0.67 0.56
N ASN A 270 10.62 -0.26 1.30
CA ASN A 270 11.13 -1.00 2.45
C ASN A 270 11.51 -2.45 2.15
N SER A 271 12.15 -2.69 1.01
CA SER A 271 12.65 -4.02 0.65
C SER A 271 13.72 -4.52 1.61
N ASN A 272 14.41 -3.61 2.30
CA ASN A 272 15.35 -3.90 3.38
C ASN A 272 14.77 -4.76 4.51
N ILE A 273 13.46 -4.66 4.77
CA ILE A 273 12.73 -5.45 5.77
C ILE A 273 11.74 -6.45 5.14
N SER A 274 11.98 -6.86 3.91
CA SER A 274 11.15 -7.85 3.19
C SER A 274 11.57 -9.30 3.39
N ASN A 275 12.70 -9.56 4.05
CA ASN A 275 13.36 -10.87 4.15
C ASN A 275 13.66 -11.47 2.76
N GLY A 276 14.16 -10.64 1.84
CA GLY A 276 14.54 -11.05 0.47
C GLY A 276 13.38 -11.27 -0.50
N ARG A 277 12.13 -11.15 -0.05
CA ARG A 277 10.95 -11.53 -0.83
C ARG A 277 10.47 -10.45 -1.79
N MET A 278 10.80 -9.18 -1.57
CA MET A 278 10.27 -8.07 -2.38
C MET A 278 10.54 -8.28 -3.87
N PHE A 279 11.75 -8.71 -4.22
CA PHE A 279 12.23 -8.83 -5.60
C PHE A 279 12.47 -10.28 -6.06
N ALA A 280 11.86 -11.25 -5.36
CA ALA A 280 11.97 -12.66 -5.73
C ALA A 280 11.48 -12.92 -7.17
N VAL A 281 12.17 -13.83 -7.86
CA VAL A 281 11.92 -14.22 -9.26
C VAL A 281 11.31 -15.62 -9.39
N ASP A 282 10.72 -16.13 -8.31
CA ASP A 282 10.11 -17.46 -8.19
C ASP A 282 8.66 -17.53 -8.71
N TYR A 283 8.05 -16.38 -9.06
CA TYR A 283 6.70 -16.21 -9.61
C TYR A 283 5.68 -17.25 -9.15
N PRO A 284 5.34 -17.27 -7.85
CA PRO A 284 4.52 -18.31 -7.27
C PRO A 284 3.13 -18.36 -7.90
N GLY A 285 2.66 -19.57 -8.23
CA GLY A 285 1.38 -19.76 -8.91
C GLY A 285 1.42 -19.57 -10.43
N ALA A 286 2.52 -19.07 -11.01
CA ALA A 286 2.74 -19.00 -12.44
C ALA A 286 3.54 -20.24 -12.92
N TRP A 287 2.82 -21.24 -13.45
CA TRP A 287 3.41 -22.51 -13.87
C TRP A 287 3.86 -22.48 -15.34
N GLY A 288 5.15 -22.70 -15.56
CA GLY A 288 5.76 -22.73 -16.89
C GLY A 288 6.23 -21.35 -17.39
N GLU A 289 7.13 -21.37 -18.37
CA GLU A 289 7.86 -20.18 -18.84
C GLU A 289 6.94 -19.05 -19.30
N SER A 290 5.87 -19.36 -20.04
CA SER A 290 4.92 -18.37 -20.53
C SER A 290 4.15 -17.65 -19.40
N ALA A 291 3.71 -18.40 -18.39
CA ALA A 291 3.00 -17.81 -17.24
C ALA A 291 3.93 -16.94 -16.38
N GLN A 292 5.17 -17.37 -16.19
CA GLN A 292 6.19 -16.59 -15.48
C GLN A 292 6.57 -15.32 -16.24
N ALA A 293 6.75 -15.41 -17.56
CA ALA A 293 6.99 -14.24 -18.41
C ALA A 293 5.84 -13.22 -18.32
N ALA A 294 4.58 -13.67 -18.38
CA ALA A 294 3.42 -12.81 -18.23
C ALA A 294 3.38 -12.14 -16.83
N ARG A 295 3.78 -12.85 -15.77
CA ARG A 295 3.87 -12.30 -14.40
C ARG A 295 4.97 -11.23 -14.29
N ALA A 296 6.12 -11.50 -14.90
CA ALA A 296 7.24 -10.56 -14.96
C ALA A 296 6.87 -9.27 -15.71
N GLU A 297 6.19 -9.40 -16.85
CA GLU A 297 5.70 -8.27 -17.65
C GLU A 297 4.67 -7.44 -16.89
N LEU A 298 3.73 -8.10 -16.20
CA LEU A 298 2.73 -7.40 -15.37
C LEU A 298 3.41 -6.59 -14.26
N ARG A 299 4.37 -7.19 -13.56
CA ARG A 299 5.15 -6.49 -12.55
C ARG A 299 5.90 -5.30 -13.13
N ALA A 300 6.63 -5.49 -14.23
CA ALA A 300 7.42 -4.44 -14.86
C ALA A 300 6.56 -3.25 -15.33
N ALA A 301 5.30 -3.52 -15.73
CA ALA A 301 4.37 -2.48 -16.12
C ALA A 301 3.85 -1.66 -14.93
N LEU A 302 3.59 -2.29 -13.78
CA LEU A 302 2.96 -1.63 -12.62
C LEU A 302 3.94 -1.15 -11.55
N GLU A 303 5.10 -1.76 -11.42
CA GLU A 303 6.15 -1.38 -10.47
C GLU A 303 7.42 -0.89 -11.19
N PRO A 304 7.35 0.18 -12.01
CA PRO A 304 8.51 0.66 -12.77
C PRO A 304 9.55 1.40 -11.92
N VAL A 305 9.20 1.76 -10.68
CA VAL A 305 10.04 2.48 -9.72
C VAL A 305 9.85 1.88 -8.33
N PHE A 306 10.83 2.03 -7.44
CA PHE A 306 10.74 1.63 -6.04
C PHE A 306 11.32 2.71 -5.14
N GLU A 307 10.87 2.76 -3.89
CA GLU A 307 11.40 3.67 -2.88
C GLU A 307 12.70 3.09 -2.28
N VAL A 308 13.82 3.73 -2.60
CA VAL A 308 15.15 3.32 -2.15
C VAL A 308 15.40 3.71 -0.69
N MET A 309 14.87 4.87 -0.27
CA MET A 309 15.11 5.46 1.04
C MET A 309 13.80 5.90 1.68
N GLN A 310 13.59 5.55 2.94
CA GLN A 310 12.51 6.11 3.77
C GLN A 310 12.94 6.07 5.25
N HIS A 311 12.14 6.60 6.17
CA HIS A 311 12.49 6.72 7.59
C HIS A 311 12.85 5.40 8.32
N LYS A 312 12.52 4.25 7.72
CA LYS A 312 12.92 2.89 8.11
C LYS A 312 14.13 2.40 7.31
N GLY A 313 15.01 3.30 6.91
CA GLY A 313 16.37 3.03 6.41
C GLY A 313 16.52 2.77 4.91
N ASP A 314 17.78 2.59 4.54
CA ASP A 314 18.24 2.38 3.16
C ASP A 314 17.99 0.96 2.64
N SER A 315 17.34 0.89 1.47
CA SER A 315 17.01 -0.32 0.71
C SER A 315 17.86 -0.57 -0.54
N GLU A 316 18.82 0.30 -0.86
CA GLU A 316 19.61 0.22 -2.11
C GLU A 316 20.58 -0.96 -2.12
N CYS A 317 21.43 -1.05 -1.10
CA CYS A 317 22.54 -2.01 -1.07
C CYS A 317 22.81 -2.55 0.33
N ARG A 318 23.68 -3.55 0.46
CA ARG A 318 24.09 -4.10 1.75
C ARG A 318 25.55 -4.51 1.73
N ARG A 319 26.29 -4.12 2.76
CA ARG A 319 27.69 -4.47 2.96
C ARG A 319 27.83 -5.87 3.57
N GLY A 320 28.95 -6.54 3.31
CA GLY A 320 29.32 -7.78 4.00
C GLY A 320 28.59 -9.04 3.53
N LEU A 321 27.95 -9.00 2.35
CA LEU A 321 27.29 -10.17 1.77
C LEU A 321 28.34 -11.14 1.20
N SER A 322 28.51 -12.30 1.85
CA SER A 322 29.51 -13.31 1.47
C SER A 322 29.31 -13.88 0.06
N THR A 323 28.11 -13.74 -0.50
CA THR A 323 27.71 -14.25 -1.82
C THR A 323 27.86 -13.23 -2.94
N ILE A 324 28.14 -11.96 -2.65
CA ILE A 324 28.29 -10.92 -3.68
C ILE A 324 29.78 -10.76 -4.03
N LEU A 325 30.11 -11.04 -5.29
CA LEU A 325 31.45 -10.83 -5.84
C LEU A 325 31.65 -9.34 -6.12
N GLY A 326 32.37 -8.63 -5.24
CA GLY A 326 32.65 -7.21 -5.40
C GLY A 326 33.64 -6.69 -4.37
N SER A 327 34.10 -5.46 -4.58
CA SER A 327 34.80 -4.71 -3.54
C SER A 327 33.81 -4.30 -2.45
N ASP A 328 34.25 -4.39 -1.20
CA ASP A 328 33.47 -3.93 -0.06
C ASP A 328 33.21 -2.42 -0.19
N ASP A 329 31.93 -2.02 -0.27
CA ASP A 329 31.52 -0.62 -0.37
C ASP A 329 31.01 -0.13 1.00
N GLU A 330 31.79 0.73 1.64
CA GLU A 330 31.49 1.25 2.97
C GLU A 330 30.26 2.17 2.99
N TRP A 331 29.86 2.74 1.84
CA TRP A 331 28.67 3.58 1.75
C TRP A 331 27.38 2.76 1.90
N CYS A 332 27.43 1.45 1.69
CA CYS A 332 26.31 0.55 1.96
C CYS A 332 26.02 0.30 3.45
N ASP A 333 26.75 0.93 4.38
CA ASP A 333 26.41 0.97 5.80
C ASP A 333 25.57 2.21 6.18
N PHE A 334 25.24 3.08 5.22
CA PHE A 334 24.47 4.29 5.45
C PHE A 334 23.02 3.99 5.87
N GLU A 335 22.58 4.59 6.97
CA GLU A 335 21.19 4.58 7.49
C GLU A 335 20.47 3.22 7.44
N LYS A 336 21.17 2.14 7.83
CA LYS A 336 20.58 0.79 7.91
C LYS A 336 19.70 0.60 9.13
N PHE A 337 18.39 0.42 8.89
CA PHE A 337 17.39 0.26 9.93
C PHE A 337 17.40 -1.15 10.55
N GLU A 338 17.74 -2.19 9.76
CA GLU A 338 17.80 -3.58 10.20
C GLU A 338 18.72 -3.73 11.41
N ASN A 339 19.84 -3.02 11.36
CA ASN A 339 20.86 -2.99 12.40
C ASN A 339 20.32 -2.47 13.74
N ALA A 340 19.26 -1.68 13.76
CA ALA A 340 18.62 -1.18 14.99
C ALA A 340 17.45 -2.06 15.44
N THR A 341 16.71 -2.64 14.49
CA THR A 341 15.42 -3.31 14.76
C THR A 341 15.56 -4.81 15.00
N PHE A 342 16.43 -5.50 14.26
CA PHE A 342 16.59 -6.96 14.37
C PHE A 342 17.67 -7.39 15.39
N ARG A 343 18.55 -6.48 15.85
CA ARG A 343 19.46 -6.75 16.98
C ARG A 343 18.76 -7.17 18.28
N ARG A 344 17.44 -6.92 18.41
CA ARG A 344 16.64 -7.35 19.56
C ARG A 344 16.21 -8.82 19.53
N LEU A 345 16.36 -9.52 18.41
CA LEU A 345 15.90 -10.91 18.25
C LEU A 345 17.01 -11.97 18.44
N GLY A 346 18.20 -11.55 18.87
CA GLY A 346 19.33 -12.44 19.16
C GLY A 346 20.37 -12.48 18.04
N ASP A 347 21.60 -12.85 18.39
CA ASP A 347 22.74 -13.00 17.46
C ASP A 347 22.79 -14.41 16.83
N GLU A 348 21.64 -15.04 16.55
CA GLU A 348 21.66 -16.33 15.85
C GLU A 348 22.09 -16.12 14.39
N PRO A 349 23.08 -16.87 13.89
CA PRO A 349 23.47 -16.77 12.49
C PRO A 349 22.30 -17.19 11.60
N PRO A 350 22.04 -16.47 10.51
CA PRO A 350 20.96 -16.81 9.59
C PRO A 350 21.08 -18.23 9.03
N GLY A 351 19.94 -18.91 8.91
CA GLY A 351 19.83 -20.17 8.18
C GLY A 351 19.93 -19.99 6.66
N GLU A 352 20.06 -21.10 5.93
CA GLU A 352 20.00 -21.11 4.46
C GLU A 352 18.58 -20.84 3.96
N CYS A 353 18.46 -20.03 2.90
CA CYS A 353 17.16 -19.66 2.31
C CYS A 353 16.54 -20.88 1.62
N TRP A 354 15.34 -21.28 2.04
CA TRP A 354 14.54 -22.23 1.27
C TRP A 354 13.80 -21.49 0.16
N ASP A 355 14.11 -21.82 -1.09
CA ASP A 355 13.47 -21.31 -2.31
C ASP A 355 12.72 -22.42 -3.09
N GLY A 356 12.53 -23.57 -2.46
CA GLY A 356 11.74 -24.66 -3.02
C GLY A 356 10.23 -24.41 -2.98
N PRO A 357 9.42 -25.39 -3.39
CA PRO A 357 7.97 -25.27 -3.33
C PRO A 357 7.49 -24.83 -1.94
N PHE A 358 6.52 -23.92 -1.91
CA PHE A 358 5.96 -23.33 -0.69
C PHE A 358 6.88 -22.38 0.10
N ALA A 359 8.02 -21.95 -0.45
CA ALA A 359 8.87 -20.91 0.14
C ALA A 359 8.08 -19.64 0.54
N ASP A 360 6.99 -19.36 -0.18
CA ASP A 360 6.07 -18.26 0.15
C ASP A 360 5.25 -18.39 1.43
N TRP A 361 5.10 -19.61 1.93
CA TRP A 361 4.21 -19.96 3.02
C TRP A 361 4.96 -20.30 4.31
N ILE A 362 6.29 -20.23 4.27
CA ILE A 362 7.15 -20.41 5.44
C ILE A 362 7.63 -19.06 5.96
N TRP A 363 8.01 -19.06 7.22
CA TRP A 363 8.69 -17.92 7.83
C TRP A 363 10.09 -17.80 7.25
N HIS A 364 10.55 -16.56 7.03
CA HIS A 364 11.90 -16.28 6.56
C HIS A 364 12.71 -15.67 7.71
N ASP A 365 13.92 -16.18 7.92
CA ASP A 365 14.82 -15.78 9.00
C ASP A 365 15.50 -14.43 8.68
N GLY A 366 14.69 -13.37 8.64
CA GLY A 366 15.17 -12.00 8.55
C GLY A 366 15.81 -11.59 7.21
N PRO A 367 16.42 -10.38 7.15
CA PRO A 367 17.14 -9.88 5.98
C PRO A 367 18.48 -10.61 5.73
N ASP A 368 18.83 -11.56 6.60
CA ASP A 368 20.10 -12.28 6.66
C ASP A 368 20.07 -13.62 5.89
N CYS A 369 18.99 -13.88 5.17
CA CYS A 369 18.88 -14.90 4.15
C CYS A 369 19.87 -14.63 2.98
N LEU A 370 21.17 -14.88 3.20
CA LEU A 370 22.27 -14.50 2.30
C LEU A 370 22.76 -15.63 1.39
N SER A 371 22.24 -16.85 1.54
CA SER A 371 22.60 -18.00 0.70
C SER A 371 21.39 -18.88 0.38
N HIS A 372 21.05 -18.94 -0.91
CA HIS A 372 20.10 -19.88 -1.50
C HIS A 372 20.67 -21.31 -1.47
N ARG A 373 19.81 -22.32 -1.33
CA ARG A 373 20.19 -23.73 -1.23
C ARG A 373 20.10 -24.49 -2.56
#